data_AF-A0A060YD46-F1
#
_entry.id   AF-A0A060YD46-F1
#
_cell.length_a   1.000
_cell.length_b   1.000
_cell.length_c   1.000
_cell.angle_alpha   90.00
_cell.angle_beta   90.00
_cell.angle_gamma   90.00
#
_symmetry.space_group_name_H-M   'P 1'
#
loop_
_entity.id
_entity.type
_entity.pdbx_description
1 polymer ?
#
loop_
_entity_poly.entity_id
_entity_poly.type
_entity_poly.pdbx_seq_one_letter_code
_entity_poly.pdbx_strand_id
1 'polypeptide(L)'
;MTLICCVSLVQLQYSDSDGNPVHVVQLTFLKLLSATARQTFTYSCQNSAGWFDSATRSHQHAIRFRGSNDEEMSQAKSPFIQATHDGCQFRKGQERTVLEIESPRAELLPVIDVAPSDFGSSNQKFGFHVGPVCYNG
;
A
#
# COMPACT_ATOMS: atom_id res chain seq x y z
N MET A 1 3.48 -15.94 8.26
CA MET A 1 4.16 -15.06 9.25
C MET A 1 3.70 -13.63 9.02
N THR A 2 3.46 -12.85 10.08
CA THR A 2 2.89 -11.49 10.00
C THR A 2 3.93 -10.46 10.45
N LEU A 3 4.19 -9.44 9.63
CA LEU A 3 5.11 -8.34 9.98
C LEU A 3 4.37 -7.01 10.02
N ILE A 4 4.67 -6.19 11.01
CA ILE A 4 4.02 -4.90 11.29
C ILE A 4 4.87 -3.78 10.69
N CYS A 5 4.23 -2.82 10.03
CA CYS A 5 4.92 -1.66 9.47
C CYS A 5 5.28 -0.63 10.55
N CYS A 6 6.52 -0.15 10.52
CA CYS A 6 7.01 1.00 11.26
C CYS A 6 7.42 2.10 10.27
N VAL A 7 6.90 3.31 10.46
CA VAL A 7 7.20 4.44 9.58
C VAL A 7 8.50 5.10 10.03
N SER A 8 9.51 5.12 9.16
CA SER A 8 10.74 5.91 9.35
C SER A 8 10.71 7.18 8.48
N LEU A 9 11.59 8.15 8.76
CA LEU A 9 11.64 9.43 8.03
C LEU A 9 11.95 9.30 6.53
N VAL A 10 12.39 8.13 6.05
CA VAL A 10 12.86 7.92 4.67
C VAL A 10 12.10 6.80 3.95
N GLN A 11 11.70 5.73 4.65
CA GLN A 11 11.00 4.58 4.06
C GLN A 11 10.18 3.79 5.09
N LEU A 12 9.32 2.89 4.61
CA LEU A 12 8.60 1.96 5.48
C LEU A 12 9.53 0.83 5.94
N GLN A 13 9.54 0.55 7.24
CA GLN A 13 10.28 -0.53 7.87
C GLN A 13 9.32 -1.55 8.47
N TYR A 14 9.80 -2.76 8.79
CA TYR A 14 8.95 -3.83 9.29
C TYR A 14 9.56 -4.53 10.50
N SER A 15 8.70 -4.81 11.47
CA SER A 15 9.02 -5.47 12.73
C SER A 15 8.17 -6.72 12.88
N ASP A 16 8.64 -7.67 13.68
CA ASP A 16 7.84 -8.83 14.07
C ASP A 16 6.72 -8.44 15.06
N SER A 17 5.93 -9.42 15.48
CA SER A 17 4.84 -9.22 16.45
C SER A 17 5.32 -8.75 17.84
N ASP A 18 6.58 -9.01 18.17
CA ASP A 18 7.20 -8.63 19.45
C ASP A 18 7.85 -7.23 19.36
N GLY A 19 7.78 -6.59 18.19
CA GLY A 19 8.32 -5.25 17.93
C GLY A 19 9.82 -5.25 17.61
N ASN A 20 10.44 -6.41 17.42
CA ASN A 20 11.85 -6.46 17.03
C ASN A 20 11.99 -6.18 15.53
N PRO A 21 13.00 -5.39 15.11
CA PRO A 21 13.25 -5.15 13.71
C PRO A 21 13.60 -6.46 13.00
N VAL A 22 12.93 -6.74 11.88
CA VAL A 22 13.21 -7.93 11.07
C VAL A 22 14.45 -7.68 10.23
N HIS A 23 15.46 -8.53 10.38
CA HIS A 23 16.67 -8.40 9.59
C HIS A 23 16.40 -8.73 8.11
N VAL A 24 17.04 -8.01 7.18
CA VAL A 24 16.83 -8.19 5.73
C VAL A 24 16.97 -9.64 5.28
N VAL A 25 17.92 -10.39 5.86
CA VAL A 25 18.13 -11.81 5.57
C VAL A 25 16.93 -12.66 5.95
N GLN A 26 16.34 -12.44 7.14
CA GLN A 26 15.16 -13.18 7.60
C GLN A 26 13.97 -12.91 6.69
N LEU A 27 13.78 -11.65 6.29
CA LEU A 27 12.74 -11.26 5.35
C LEU A 27 12.93 -11.92 3.97
N THR A 28 14.17 -12.04 3.49
CA THR A 28 14.47 -12.73 2.22
C THR A 28 14.09 -14.21 2.26
N PHE A 29 14.45 -14.93 3.33
CA PHE A 29 14.05 -16.34 3.49
C PHE A 29 12.53 -16.48 3.54
N LEU A 30 11.85 -15.61 4.28
CA LEU A 30 10.39 -15.63 4.34
C LEU A 30 9.75 -15.47 2.96
N LYS A 31 10.24 -14.53 2.15
CA LYS A 31 9.78 -14.34 0.75
C LYS A 31 10.03 -15.58 -0.11
N LEU A 32 11.24 -16.15 -0.05
CA LEU A 32 11.62 -17.33 -0.84
C LEU A 32 10.82 -18.59 -0.48
N LEU A 33 10.35 -18.70 0.76
CA LEU A 33 9.60 -19.84 1.27
C LEU A 33 8.08 -19.64 1.23
N SER A 34 7.60 -18.57 0.61
CA SER A 34 6.16 -18.23 0.54
C SER A 34 5.69 -18.17 -0.91
N ALA A 35 4.51 -18.71 -1.17
CA ALA A 35 3.88 -18.64 -2.48
C ALA A 35 3.21 -17.28 -2.71
N THR A 36 2.53 -16.75 -1.69
CA THR A 36 1.76 -15.50 -1.79
C THR A 36 2.01 -14.60 -0.60
N ALA A 37 1.67 -13.32 -0.76
CA ALA A 37 1.70 -12.36 0.32
C ALA A 37 0.50 -11.42 0.24
N ARG A 38 -0.04 -11.05 1.41
CA ARG A 38 -1.17 -10.12 1.54
C ARG A 38 -0.80 -8.93 2.41
N GLN A 39 -1.18 -7.73 1.99
CA GLN A 39 -1.04 -6.53 2.80
C GLN A 39 -2.23 -5.58 2.58
N THR A 40 -2.68 -4.94 3.65
CA THR A 40 -3.73 -3.91 3.57
C THR A 40 -3.11 -2.53 3.65
N PHE A 41 -3.59 -1.60 2.84
CA PHE A 41 -3.17 -0.20 2.84
C PHE A 41 -4.39 0.70 2.98
N THR A 42 -4.35 1.65 3.90
CA THR A 42 -5.42 2.66 4.04
C THR A 42 -4.85 4.02 3.70
N TYR A 43 -5.43 4.67 2.69
CA TYR A 43 -5.18 6.06 2.35
C TYR A 43 -6.24 6.93 3.01
N SER A 44 -5.86 7.93 3.78
CA SER A 44 -6.77 8.95 4.29
C SER A 44 -6.66 10.18 3.39
N CYS A 45 -7.78 10.68 2.90
CA CYS A 45 -7.82 11.76 1.92
C CYS A 45 -8.65 12.94 2.42
N GLN A 46 -8.24 14.15 2.04
CA GLN A 46 -9.06 15.35 2.06
C GLN A 46 -9.05 15.98 0.68
N ASN A 47 -10.21 16.06 0.04
CA ASN A 47 -10.37 16.60 -1.32
C ASN A 47 -9.42 15.98 -2.39
N SER A 48 -9.11 14.69 -2.24
CA SER A 48 -8.14 13.96 -3.06
C SER A 48 -8.70 12.57 -3.41
N ALA A 49 -8.42 12.08 -4.62
CA ALA A 49 -8.75 10.73 -5.05
C ALA A 49 -7.65 9.74 -4.64
N GLY A 50 -8.04 8.57 -4.13
CA GLY A 50 -7.11 7.51 -3.72
C GLY A 50 -7.02 6.35 -4.70
N TRP A 51 -8.10 6.05 -5.43
CA TRP A 51 -8.14 4.91 -6.34
C TRP A 51 -8.96 5.16 -7.61
N PHE A 52 -10.28 5.19 -7.53
CA PHE A 52 -11.13 5.61 -8.65
C PHE A 52 -11.40 7.11 -8.55
N ASP A 53 -11.34 7.84 -9.66
CA ASP A 53 -11.77 9.24 -9.74
C ASP A 53 -13.12 9.32 -10.46
N SER A 54 -14.16 9.71 -9.73
CA SER A 54 -15.53 9.81 -10.26
C SER A 54 -15.69 10.96 -11.27
N ALA A 55 -14.88 12.02 -11.19
CA ALA A 55 -14.98 13.18 -12.07
C ALA A 55 -14.44 12.86 -13.46
N THR A 56 -13.29 12.17 -13.53
CA THR A 56 -12.66 11.75 -14.80
C THR A 56 -13.09 10.35 -15.24
N ARG A 57 -13.77 9.59 -14.37
CA ARG A 57 -14.12 8.17 -14.55
C ARG A 57 -12.90 7.31 -14.89
N SER A 58 -11.80 7.53 -14.18
CA SER A 58 -10.52 6.87 -14.46
C SER A 58 -9.73 6.56 -13.18
N HIS A 59 -8.68 5.75 -13.31
CA HIS A 59 -7.72 5.44 -12.24
C HIS A 59 -6.41 6.21 -12.39
N GLN A 60 -6.40 7.33 -13.11
CA GLN A 60 -5.18 8.12 -13.34
C GLN A 60 -4.58 8.68 -12.04
N HIS A 61 -5.46 8.97 -11.07
CA HIS A 61 -5.10 9.47 -9.76
C HIS A 61 -4.90 8.37 -8.71
N ALA A 62 -4.97 7.09 -9.11
CA ALA A 62 -4.76 5.98 -8.19
C ALA A 62 -3.36 6.03 -7.56
N ILE A 63 -3.30 5.67 -6.28
CA ILE A 63 -2.04 5.52 -5.55
C ILE A 63 -1.20 4.41 -6.18
N ARG A 64 0.11 4.63 -6.22
CA ARG A 64 1.11 3.64 -6.63
C ARG A 64 1.95 3.23 -5.44
N PHE A 65 2.43 1.99 -5.49
CA PHE A 65 3.25 1.40 -4.45
C PHE A 65 4.58 0.97 -5.03
N ARG A 66 5.65 1.04 -4.24
CA ARG A 66 6.89 0.33 -4.55
C ARG A 66 6.97 -0.92 -3.67
N GLY A 67 7.06 -2.07 -4.32
CA GLY A 67 7.27 -3.35 -3.67
C GLY A 67 8.71 -3.51 -3.16
N SER A 68 8.93 -4.53 -2.34
CA SER A 68 10.24 -4.78 -1.73
C SER A 68 11.32 -5.30 -2.70
N ASN A 69 10.94 -5.60 -3.94
CA ASN A 69 11.80 -5.93 -5.07
C ASN A 69 12.00 -4.74 -6.02
N ASP A 70 11.70 -3.51 -5.56
CA ASP A 70 11.74 -2.25 -6.31
C ASP A 70 10.74 -2.13 -7.48
N GLU A 71 9.87 -3.12 -7.67
CA GLU A 71 8.85 -3.09 -8.72
C GLU A 71 7.71 -2.12 -8.33
N GLU A 72 7.31 -1.26 -9.27
CA GLU A 72 6.14 -0.41 -9.11
C GLU A 72 4.85 -1.21 -9.31
N MET A 73 4.00 -1.23 -8.28
CA MET A 73 2.66 -1.77 -8.33
C MET A 73 1.64 -0.65 -8.50
N SER A 74 0.72 -0.81 -9.45
CA SER A 74 -0.28 0.20 -9.80
C SER A 74 -1.58 -0.46 -10.24
N GLN A 75 -2.70 0.27 -10.22
CA GLN A 75 -4.00 -0.25 -10.64
C GLN A 75 -3.97 -0.92 -12.03
N ALA A 76 -3.21 -0.36 -12.97
CA ALA A 76 -3.14 -0.88 -14.35
C ALA A 76 -2.28 -2.14 -14.50
N LYS A 77 -1.23 -2.30 -13.68
CA LYS A 77 -0.25 -3.41 -13.79
C LYS A 77 -0.50 -4.53 -12.79
N SER A 78 -1.25 -4.25 -11.73
CA SER A 78 -1.36 -5.10 -10.54
C SER A 78 -2.83 -5.42 -10.27
N PRO A 79 -3.44 -6.36 -11.03
CA PRO A 79 -4.86 -6.72 -10.88
C PRO A 79 -5.19 -7.35 -9.52
N PHE A 80 -4.17 -7.76 -8.76
CA PHE A 80 -4.27 -8.27 -7.41
C PHE A 80 -4.42 -7.18 -6.34
N ILE A 81 -4.48 -5.90 -6.72
CA ILE A 81 -4.83 -4.79 -5.82
C ILE A 81 -6.31 -4.50 -5.98
N GLN A 82 -7.06 -4.59 -4.88
CA GLN A 82 -8.50 -4.40 -4.86
C GLN A 82 -8.89 -3.34 -3.84
N ALA A 83 -9.83 -2.47 -4.20
CA ALA A 83 -10.40 -1.51 -3.27
C ALA A 83 -11.55 -2.15 -2.50
N THR A 84 -11.35 -2.40 -1.21
CA THR A 84 -12.40 -2.91 -0.32
C THR A 84 -13.31 -1.79 0.17
N HIS A 85 -12.82 -0.55 0.15
CA HIS A 85 -13.60 0.66 0.41
C HIS A 85 -12.97 1.85 -0.35
N ASP A 86 -13.76 2.66 -1.05
CA ASP A 86 -13.26 3.85 -1.77
C ASP A 86 -14.24 5.03 -1.66
N GLY A 87 -14.19 5.78 -0.55
CA GLY A 87 -14.94 7.03 -0.44
C GLY A 87 -14.16 8.27 -0.86
N CYS A 88 -12.85 8.14 -1.16
CA CYS A 88 -12.06 9.22 -1.76
C CYS A 88 -12.45 9.53 -3.21
N GLN A 89 -13.25 8.67 -3.85
CA GLN A 89 -13.60 8.78 -5.27
C GLN A 89 -14.24 10.09 -5.70
N PHE A 90 -14.88 10.81 -4.77
CA PHE A 90 -15.57 12.07 -5.05
C PHE A 90 -14.72 13.32 -4.81
N ARG A 91 -13.47 13.17 -4.36
CA ARG A 91 -12.54 14.28 -4.06
C ARG A 91 -13.19 15.37 -3.19
N LYS A 92 -14.01 14.98 -2.22
CA LYS A 92 -14.80 15.90 -1.39
C LYS A 92 -14.74 15.53 0.08
N GLY A 93 -14.44 16.51 0.92
CA GLY A 93 -14.41 16.32 2.37
C GLY A 93 -13.28 15.39 2.79
N GLN A 94 -13.40 14.81 3.98
CA GLN A 94 -12.46 13.83 4.51
C GLN A 94 -13.03 12.42 4.38
N GLU A 95 -12.25 11.51 3.82
CA GLU A 95 -12.61 10.09 3.67
C GLU A 95 -11.33 9.24 3.64
N ARG A 96 -11.45 7.97 3.26
CA ARG A 96 -10.38 6.99 3.13
C ARG A 96 -10.61 6.01 1.97
N THR A 97 -9.52 5.54 1.38
CA THR A 97 -9.56 4.37 0.50
C THR A 97 -8.84 3.24 1.20
N VAL A 98 -9.46 2.06 1.30
CA VAL A 98 -8.85 0.84 1.80
C VAL A 98 -8.56 -0.08 0.62
N LEU A 99 -7.29 -0.41 0.47
CA LEU A 99 -6.77 -1.27 -0.59
C LEU A 99 -6.24 -2.56 0.03
N GLU A 100 -6.63 -3.68 -0.54
CA GLU A 100 -6.07 -4.99 -0.24
C GLU A 100 -5.17 -5.44 -1.40
N ILE A 101 -3.93 -5.81 -1.08
CA ILE A 101 -2.92 -6.25 -2.03
C ILE A 101 -2.67 -7.74 -1.78
N GLU A 102 -3.23 -8.61 -2.62
CA GLU A 102 -3.07 -10.08 -2.54
C GLU A 102 -2.11 -10.57 -3.62
N SER A 103 -0.82 -10.30 -3.44
CA SER A 103 0.18 -10.62 -4.46
C SER A 103 0.34 -12.14 -4.64
N PRO A 104 0.29 -12.66 -5.89
CA PRO A 104 0.66 -14.04 -6.20
C PRO A 104 2.19 -14.26 -6.17
N ARG A 105 2.97 -13.21 -5.93
CA ARG A 105 4.43 -13.18 -5.85
C ARG A 105 4.84 -12.62 -4.49
N ALA A 106 5.29 -13.47 -3.58
CA ALA A 106 5.64 -13.06 -2.22
C ALA A 106 6.76 -12.01 -2.20
N GLU A 107 7.66 -12.00 -3.19
CA GLU A 107 8.76 -11.05 -3.33
C GLU A 107 8.33 -9.60 -3.57
N LEU A 108 7.10 -9.35 -4.03
CA LEU A 108 6.58 -7.99 -4.22
C LEU A 108 6.32 -7.27 -2.89
N LEU A 109 5.93 -8.01 -1.85
CA LEU A 109 5.61 -7.43 -0.55
C LEU A 109 6.78 -7.62 0.44
N PRO A 110 6.94 -6.76 1.45
CA PRO A 110 6.03 -5.66 1.80
C PRO A 110 6.13 -4.43 0.90
N VAL A 111 5.15 -3.53 0.99
CA VAL A 111 5.26 -2.17 0.44
C VAL A 111 6.35 -1.39 1.17
N ILE A 112 7.31 -0.83 0.43
CA ILE A 112 8.43 -0.05 0.99
C ILE A 112 8.27 1.45 0.77
N ASP A 113 7.46 1.85 -0.21
CA ASP A 113 7.20 3.25 -0.55
C ASP A 113 5.81 3.43 -1.19
N VAL A 114 5.27 4.64 -1.13
CA VAL A 114 3.92 5.00 -1.60
C VAL A 114 3.97 6.33 -2.33
N ALA A 115 3.36 6.38 -3.51
CA ALA A 115 3.21 7.59 -4.30
C ALA A 115 1.71 7.89 -4.55
N PRO A 116 1.08 8.77 -3.75
CA PRO A 116 -0.21 9.36 -4.09
C PRO A 116 -0.07 10.21 -5.36
N SER A 117 -1.09 10.24 -6.22
CA SER A 117 -1.01 10.99 -7.50
C SER A 117 -1.80 12.31 -7.47
N ASP A 118 -2.89 12.40 -6.71
CA ASP A 118 -3.77 13.57 -6.63
C ASP A 118 -3.51 14.42 -5.38
N PHE A 119 -2.36 15.09 -5.36
CA PHE A 119 -1.97 16.03 -4.30
C PHE A 119 -1.24 17.24 -4.89
N GLY A 120 -1.29 18.40 -4.20
CA GLY A 120 -0.57 19.61 -4.60
C GLY A 120 -1.41 20.89 -4.61
N SER A 121 -2.74 20.78 -4.54
CA SER A 121 -3.62 21.95 -4.35
C SER A 121 -3.69 22.34 -2.86
N SER A 122 -3.92 23.63 -2.58
CA SER A 122 -3.89 24.20 -1.21
C SER A 122 -4.87 23.56 -0.21
N ASN A 123 -5.95 22.93 -0.71
CA ASN A 123 -6.98 22.30 0.10
C ASN A 123 -6.92 20.76 0.13
N GLN A 124 -5.85 20.18 -0.42
CA GLN A 124 -5.63 18.74 -0.43
C GLN A 124 -4.76 18.35 0.76
N LYS A 125 -5.20 17.31 1.48
CA LYS A 125 -4.38 16.66 2.51
C LYS A 125 -4.48 15.16 2.32
N PHE A 126 -3.42 14.48 2.72
CA PHE A 126 -3.41 13.04 2.73
C PHE A 126 -2.67 12.50 3.95
N GLY A 127 -2.97 11.26 4.28
CA GLY A 127 -2.25 10.45 5.24
C GLY A 127 -2.40 8.99 4.84
N PHE A 128 -1.69 8.10 5.52
CA PHE A 128 -1.84 6.68 5.27
C PHE A 128 -1.55 5.85 6.51
N HIS A 129 -2.13 4.67 6.53
CA HIS A 129 -1.85 3.61 7.48
C HIS A 129 -1.50 2.35 6.71
N VAL A 130 -0.34 1.78 7.02
CA VAL A 130 0.16 0.56 6.40
C VAL A 130 -0.17 -0.61 7.32
N GLY A 131 -1.04 -1.50 6.86
CA GLY A 131 -1.35 -2.73 7.58
C GLY A 131 -0.18 -3.71 7.58
N PRO A 132 -0.26 -4.75 8.41
CA PRO A 132 0.76 -5.77 8.44
C PRO A 132 0.81 -6.54 7.11
N VAL A 133 1.98 -7.06 6.77
CA VAL A 133 2.15 -8.02 5.67
C VAL A 133 2.03 -9.45 6.22
N CYS A 134 1.27 -10.29 5.53
CA CYS A 134 1.07 -11.70 5.83
C CYS A 134 1.62 -12.54 4.69
N TYR A 135 2.52 -13.46 5.00
CA TYR A 135 3.09 -14.41 4.05
C TYR A 135 2.48 -15.80 4.21
N ASN A 136 2.13 -16.42 3.07
CA ASN A 136 1.51 -17.74 2.97
C ASN A 136 2.37 -18.66 2.09
N GLY A 137 2.67 -19.85 2.59
CA GLY A 137 3.41 -20.91 1.89
C GLY A 137 2.50 -21.99 1.32
#